data_AF-A0A2T4YKW8-F1
#
_entry.id   AF-A0A2T4YKW8-F1
#
_cell.length_a   1.000
_cell.length_b   1.000
_cell.length_c   1.000
_cell.angle_alpha   90.00
_cell.angle_beta   90.00
_cell.angle_gamma   90.00
#
_symmetry.space_group_name_H-M   'P 1'
#
loop_
_entity.id
_entity.type
_entity.pdbx_description
1 polymer ?
#
loop_
_entity_poly.entity_id
_entity_poly.type
_entity_poly.pdbx_seq_one_letter_code
_entity_poly.pdbx_strand_id
1 'polypeptide(L)'
;MTAARTADLAMQLDRGVNNTSLVLAFAFGDRRIVLFVGDAQVGNWLAWQDLTWGTGGGTVTGPDLLKRSVDLKVGHHGSHNAALKAKGLELMNDPDLSAFIPVNETDTKKLGWKEMPLTDILDALQARAGARVVRADATWLAGGAIPAALAHGGGSLKAVRCRPKLWVEFDIG
;
A
#
# COMPACT_ATOMS: atom_id res chain seq x y z
N MET A 1 -18.44 28.63 -18.18
CA MET A 1 -19.15 27.51 -17.51
C MET A 1 -18.68 26.13 -18.04
N THR A 2 -17.42 25.98 -18.47
CA THR A 2 -16.92 24.79 -19.19
C THR A 2 -15.85 24.01 -18.44
N ALA A 3 -15.14 24.60 -17.47
CA ALA A 3 -14.09 23.92 -16.71
C ALA A 3 -14.60 22.87 -15.69
N ALA A 4 -15.79 23.08 -15.13
CA ALA A 4 -16.36 22.20 -14.10
C ALA A 4 -16.75 20.80 -14.63
N ARG A 5 -17.30 20.72 -15.85
CA ARG A 5 -17.73 19.44 -16.43
C ARG A 5 -16.58 18.53 -16.84
N THR A 6 -15.45 19.10 -17.27
CA THR A 6 -14.23 18.34 -17.61
C THR A 6 -13.54 17.78 -16.38
N ALA A 7 -13.54 18.50 -15.25
CA ALA A 7 -13.00 17.98 -13.99
C ALA A 7 -13.86 16.83 -13.45
N ASP A 8 -15.20 16.97 -13.48
CA ASP A 8 -16.11 15.90 -13.04
C ASP A 8 -16.02 14.64 -13.91
N LEU A 9 -15.90 14.79 -15.23
CA LEU A 9 -15.71 13.66 -16.14
C LEU A 9 -14.34 13.01 -15.95
N ALA A 10 -13.27 13.80 -15.77
CA ALA A 10 -11.94 13.28 -15.47
C ALA A 10 -11.91 12.53 -14.13
N MET A 11 -12.61 13.03 -13.11
CA MET A 11 -12.76 12.33 -11.83
C MET A 11 -13.61 11.07 -11.94
N GLN A 12 -14.65 11.05 -12.79
CA GLN A 12 -15.44 9.84 -13.04
C GLN A 12 -14.67 8.79 -13.85
N LEU A 13 -13.90 9.23 -14.84
CA LEU A 13 -13.02 8.36 -15.62
C LEU A 13 -11.88 7.82 -14.74
N ASP A 14 -11.26 8.66 -13.91
CA ASP A 14 -10.26 8.26 -12.91
C ASP A 14 -10.85 7.26 -11.90
N ARG A 15 -12.05 7.50 -11.37
CA ARG A 15 -12.78 6.53 -10.52
C ARG A 15 -13.10 5.23 -11.26
N GLY A 16 -13.48 5.31 -12.53
CA GLY A 16 -13.82 4.13 -13.35
C GLY A 16 -12.60 3.28 -13.69
N VAL A 17 -11.47 3.91 -14.02
CA VAL A 17 -10.20 3.25 -14.42
C VAL A 17 -9.44 2.71 -13.21
N ASN A 18 -9.41 3.43 -12.09
CA ASN A 18 -8.72 2.94 -10.91
C ASN A 18 -9.44 1.73 -10.28
N ASN A 19 -10.76 1.62 -10.47
CA ASN A 19 -11.52 0.43 -10.11
C ASN A 19 -11.29 -0.76 -11.07
N THR A 20 -10.49 -0.59 -12.14
CA THR A 20 -9.96 -1.67 -12.99
C THR A 20 -8.48 -1.97 -12.72
N SER A 21 -7.94 -1.54 -11.57
CA SER A 21 -6.56 -1.87 -11.17
C SER A 21 -6.31 -3.37 -11.16
N LEU A 22 -5.23 -3.79 -11.82
CA LEU A 22 -4.69 -5.14 -11.67
C LEU A 22 -3.97 -5.23 -10.33
N VAL A 23 -4.47 -6.09 -9.44
CA VAL A 23 -3.87 -6.37 -8.13
C VAL A 23 -3.07 -7.66 -8.21
N LEU A 24 -1.85 -7.63 -7.69
CA LEU A 24 -0.94 -8.76 -7.65
C LEU A 24 -0.67 -9.15 -6.20
N ALA A 25 -0.85 -10.44 -5.88
CA ALA A 25 -0.51 -11.03 -4.60
C ALA A 25 0.47 -12.19 -4.85
N PHE A 26 1.69 -12.05 -4.35
CA PHE A 26 2.70 -13.10 -4.46
C PHE A 26 2.80 -13.83 -3.12
N ALA A 27 2.78 -15.16 -3.15
CA ALA A 27 2.94 -15.99 -1.96
C ALA A 27 4.36 -16.54 -1.88
N PHE A 28 5.01 -16.37 -0.73
CA PHE A 28 6.23 -17.08 -0.39
C PHE A 28 5.93 -18.54 -0.01
N GLY A 29 6.99 -19.37 0.08
CA GLY A 29 6.87 -20.80 0.42
C GLY A 29 6.21 -21.06 1.79
N ASP A 30 6.26 -20.09 2.70
CA ASP A 30 5.62 -20.12 4.01
C ASP A 30 4.24 -19.43 4.04
N ARG A 31 3.67 -19.15 2.86
CA ARG A 31 2.33 -18.57 2.61
C ARG A 31 2.17 -17.08 2.93
N ARG A 32 3.21 -16.38 3.39
CA ARG A 32 3.22 -14.91 3.53
C ARG A 32 3.01 -14.24 2.17
N ILE A 33 2.30 -13.12 2.16
CA ILE A 33 1.88 -12.42 0.95
C ILE A 33 2.59 -11.07 0.79
N VAL A 34 3.11 -10.83 -0.40
CA VAL A 34 3.49 -9.48 -0.88
C VAL A 34 2.38 -8.98 -1.77
N LEU A 35 1.77 -7.86 -1.37
CA LEU A 35 0.56 -7.33 -1.99
C LEU A 35 0.86 -6.00 -2.71
N PHE A 36 0.61 -5.98 -4.01
CA PHE A 36 0.65 -4.80 -4.86
C PHE A 36 -0.76 -4.49 -5.35
N VAL A 37 -1.41 -3.50 -4.72
CA VAL A 37 -2.81 -3.16 -5.03
C VAL A 37 -2.98 -2.12 -6.15
N GLY A 38 -1.89 -1.67 -6.78
CA GLY A 38 -1.96 -0.65 -7.83
C GLY A 38 -2.63 0.63 -7.33
N ASP A 39 -3.62 1.12 -8.07
CA ASP A 39 -4.47 2.25 -7.65
C ASP A 39 -5.88 1.81 -7.26
N ALA A 40 -6.02 0.58 -6.75
CA ALA A 40 -7.28 0.01 -6.31
C ALA A 40 -8.01 0.98 -5.36
N GLN A 41 -9.27 1.24 -5.67
CA GLN A 41 -10.14 2.10 -4.87
C GLN A 41 -11.17 1.26 -4.12
N VAL A 42 -12.01 1.94 -3.32
CA VAL A 42 -13.05 1.34 -2.46
C VAL A 42 -13.82 0.18 -3.12
N GLY A 43 -14.20 0.30 -4.39
CA GLY A 43 -14.92 -0.75 -5.10
C GLY A 43 -14.16 -2.06 -5.21
N ASN A 44 -12.84 -2.02 -5.46
CA ASN A 44 -11.97 -3.19 -5.48
C ASN A 44 -11.93 -3.86 -4.10
N TRP A 45 -11.66 -3.09 -3.04
CA TRP A 45 -11.57 -3.61 -1.68
C TRP A 45 -12.86 -4.31 -1.21
N LEU A 46 -14.02 -3.77 -1.62
CA LEU A 46 -15.32 -4.41 -1.39
C LEU A 46 -15.46 -5.71 -2.18
N ALA A 47 -15.14 -5.69 -3.47
CA ALA A 47 -15.26 -6.87 -4.33
C ALA A 47 -14.35 -8.03 -3.85
N TRP A 48 -13.19 -7.73 -3.27
CA TRP A 48 -12.26 -8.75 -2.79
C TRP A 48 -12.81 -9.58 -1.63
N GLN A 49 -13.80 -9.08 -0.88
CA GLN A 49 -14.36 -9.81 0.25
C GLN A 49 -15.04 -11.11 -0.18
N ASP A 50 -15.56 -11.14 -1.42
CA ASP A 50 -16.32 -12.27 -1.95
C ASP A 50 -15.48 -13.16 -2.89
N LEU A 51 -14.20 -12.80 -3.13
CA LEU A 51 -13.32 -13.58 -4.01
C LEU A 51 -12.85 -14.86 -3.31
N THR A 52 -12.96 -15.96 -4.06
CA THR A 52 -12.58 -17.30 -3.60
C THR A 52 -11.90 -18.06 -4.73
N TRP A 53 -10.78 -18.71 -4.43
CA TRP A 53 -10.02 -19.51 -5.38
C TRP A 53 -9.74 -20.91 -4.82
N GLY A 54 -9.94 -21.93 -5.66
CA GLY A 54 -9.46 -23.28 -5.38
C GLY A 54 -7.98 -23.40 -5.71
N THR A 55 -7.17 -23.86 -4.76
CA THR A 55 -5.74 -24.13 -4.93
C THR A 55 -5.46 -25.60 -4.64
N GLY A 56 -4.32 -26.12 -5.10
CA GLY A 56 -3.91 -27.50 -4.79
C GLY A 56 -3.81 -27.82 -3.28
N GLY A 57 -3.75 -26.79 -2.43
CA GLY A 57 -3.74 -26.89 -0.97
C GLY A 57 -5.06 -26.51 -0.28
N GLY A 58 -6.16 -26.35 -1.03
CA GLY A 58 -7.48 -25.98 -0.53
C GLY A 58 -7.98 -24.61 -1.01
N THR A 59 -8.99 -24.08 -0.33
CA THR A 59 -9.63 -22.81 -0.70
C THR A 59 -8.86 -21.62 -0.10
N VAL A 60 -8.66 -20.57 -0.90
CA VAL A 60 -8.11 -19.28 -0.48
C VAL A 60 -9.12 -18.19 -0.78
N THR A 61 -9.39 -17.30 0.17
CA THR A 61 -10.27 -16.14 -0.03
C THR A 61 -9.47 -14.83 -0.12
N GLY A 62 -10.12 -13.76 -0.61
CA GLY A 62 -9.54 -12.41 -0.57
C GLY A 62 -9.15 -11.98 0.84
N PRO A 63 -10.03 -12.11 1.86
CA PRO A 63 -9.68 -11.86 3.25
C PRO A 63 -8.48 -12.70 3.74
N ASP A 64 -8.32 -13.94 3.28
CA ASP A 64 -7.14 -14.75 3.64
C ASP A 64 -5.84 -14.20 3.05
N LEU A 65 -5.88 -13.60 1.85
CA LEU A 65 -4.71 -12.93 1.27
C LEU A 65 -4.37 -11.66 2.07
N LEU A 66 -5.37 -10.87 2.47
CA LEU A 66 -5.15 -9.66 3.28
C LEU A 66 -4.54 -10.01 4.65
N LYS A 67 -5.08 -11.02 5.35
CA LYS A 67 -4.56 -11.46 6.66
C LYS A 67 -3.11 -11.95 6.61
N ARG A 68 -2.68 -12.53 5.49
CA ARG A 68 -1.32 -13.05 5.30
C ARG A 68 -0.35 -12.03 4.68
N SER A 69 -0.83 -10.82 4.39
CA SER A 69 0.00 -9.78 3.80
C SER A 69 1.02 -9.30 4.82
N VAL A 70 2.30 -9.40 4.46
CA VAL A 70 3.43 -8.92 5.24
C VAL A 70 4.14 -7.76 4.58
N ASP A 71 3.94 -7.56 3.28
CA ASP A 71 4.43 -6.39 2.55
C ASP A 71 3.30 -5.82 1.70
N LEU A 72 3.00 -4.54 1.87
CA LEU A 72 1.96 -3.82 1.14
C LEU A 72 2.56 -2.63 0.40
N LYS A 73 2.47 -2.61 -0.93
CA LYS A 73 2.54 -1.33 -1.65
C LYS A 73 1.19 -0.64 -1.54
N VAL A 74 1.15 0.47 -0.80
CA VAL A 74 -0.08 1.21 -0.52
C VAL A 74 -0.68 1.72 -1.82
N GLY A 75 -1.98 1.49 -1.98
CA GLY A 75 -2.70 1.83 -3.20
C GLY A 75 -2.93 3.32 -3.35
N HIS A 76 -3.10 3.79 -4.58
CA HIS A 76 -3.57 5.14 -4.90
C HIS A 76 -2.86 6.20 -4.04
N HIS A 77 -1.53 6.09 -3.92
CA HIS A 77 -0.67 7.02 -3.18
C HIS A 77 -1.03 7.28 -1.70
N GLY A 78 -1.90 6.47 -1.09
CA GLY A 78 -2.40 6.70 0.27
C GLY A 78 -3.50 7.76 0.38
N SER A 79 -4.27 8.02 -0.68
CA SER A 79 -5.42 8.94 -0.63
C SER A 79 -6.61 8.39 0.18
N HIS A 80 -7.65 9.20 0.36
CA HIS A 80 -8.95 8.80 0.92
C HIS A 80 -9.59 7.53 0.33
N ASN A 81 -9.25 7.13 -0.89
CA ASN A 81 -9.78 5.92 -1.53
C ASN A 81 -8.76 4.77 -1.60
N ALA A 82 -7.54 4.96 -1.07
CA ALA A 82 -6.44 4.02 -1.17
C ALA A 82 -6.74 2.65 -0.56
N ALA A 83 -7.48 2.63 0.55
CA ALA A 83 -7.86 1.41 1.24
C ALA A 83 -9.11 1.59 2.09
N LEU A 84 -9.82 0.49 2.34
CA LEU A 84 -10.81 0.43 3.41
C LEU A 84 -10.11 0.15 4.75
N LYS A 85 -10.69 0.67 5.85
CA LYS A 85 -10.26 0.31 7.21
C LYS A 85 -10.70 -1.14 7.53
N ALA A 86 -11.95 -1.34 7.94
CA ALA A 86 -12.47 -2.64 8.40
C ALA A 86 -12.36 -3.80 7.39
N LYS A 87 -12.54 -3.52 6.10
CA LYS A 87 -12.48 -4.53 5.02
C LYS A 87 -11.16 -4.48 4.23
N GLY A 88 -10.14 -3.82 4.76
CA GLY A 88 -8.84 -3.66 4.13
C GLY A 88 -7.72 -3.71 5.15
N LEU A 89 -7.19 -2.54 5.51
CA LEU A 89 -6.01 -2.42 6.39
C LEU A 89 -6.20 -3.11 7.75
N GLU A 90 -7.41 -3.13 8.30
CA GLU A 90 -7.66 -3.77 9.60
C GLU A 90 -7.65 -5.30 9.56
N LEU A 91 -7.82 -5.88 8.36
CA LEU A 91 -7.66 -7.32 8.15
C LEU A 91 -6.18 -7.72 8.07
N MET A 92 -5.27 -6.79 7.77
CA MET A 92 -3.82 -7.01 7.71
C MET A 92 -3.24 -6.92 9.12
N ASN A 93 -3.24 -8.03 9.84
CA ASN A 93 -2.88 -8.10 11.26
C ASN A 93 -1.62 -8.93 11.53
N ASP A 94 -0.86 -9.26 10.50
CA ASP A 94 0.43 -9.92 10.66
C ASP A 94 1.42 -8.93 11.34
N PRO A 95 2.09 -9.32 12.45
CA PRO A 95 3.02 -8.45 13.16
C PRO A 95 4.23 -8.02 12.31
N ASP A 96 4.46 -8.70 11.19
CA ASP A 96 5.57 -8.45 10.28
C ASP A 96 5.24 -7.40 9.19
N LEU A 97 4.00 -6.89 9.17
CA LEU A 97 3.53 -6.00 8.11
C LEU A 97 4.44 -4.78 7.92
N SER A 98 4.89 -4.61 6.69
CA SER A 98 5.52 -3.41 6.15
C SER A 98 4.62 -2.75 5.12
N ALA A 99 4.53 -1.42 5.16
CA ALA A 99 3.69 -0.66 4.23
C ALA A 99 4.49 0.42 3.53
N PHE A 100 4.45 0.45 2.20
CA PHE A 100 5.22 1.36 1.36
C PHE A 100 4.28 2.38 0.70
N ILE A 101 4.39 3.64 1.10
CA ILE A 101 3.57 4.76 0.59
C ILE A 101 4.32 5.45 -0.56
N PRO A 102 3.84 5.31 -1.82
CA PRO A 102 4.56 5.80 -3.00
C PRO A 102 4.17 7.24 -3.34
N VAL A 103 4.35 8.18 -2.40
CA VAL A 103 4.03 9.60 -2.63
C VAL A 103 4.95 10.54 -1.86
N ASN A 104 5.19 11.72 -2.43
CA ASN A 104 5.82 12.84 -1.75
C ASN A 104 4.78 13.90 -1.41
N GLU A 105 4.54 14.12 -0.12
CA GLU A 105 3.49 15.03 0.39
C GLU A 105 3.75 16.49 0.00
N THR A 106 5.01 16.90 -0.14
CA THR A 106 5.34 18.26 -0.56
C THR A 106 4.96 18.48 -2.02
N ASP A 107 5.16 17.48 -2.87
CA ASP A 107 4.82 17.57 -4.29
C ASP A 107 3.30 17.48 -4.51
N THR A 108 2.58 16.66 -3.72
CA THR A 108 1.10 16.64 -3.78
C THR A 108 0.50 18.01 -3.48
N LYS A 109 1.04 18.73 -2.47
CA LYS A 109 0.62 20.10 -2.14
C LYS A 109 0.88 21.09 -3.28
N LYS A 110 2.06 21.03 -3.92
CA LYS A 110 2.39 21.90 -5.08
C LYS A 110 1.46 21.65 -6.27
N LEU A 111 1.08 20.40 -6.49
CA LEU A 111 0.17 19.99 -7.56
C LEU A 111 -1.31 20.25 -7.23
N GLY A 112 -1.63 20.76 -6.04
CA GLY A 112 -3.00 21.02 -5.60
C GLY A 112 -3.82 19.75 -5.42
N TRP A 113 -3.17 18.60 -5.20
CA TRP A 113 -3.86 17.36 -4.92
C TRP A 113 -4.51 17.42 -3.53
N LYS A 114 -5.58 16.66 -3.33
CA LYS A 114 -6.13 16.42 -1.99
C LYS A 114 -5.05 15.77 -1.11
N GLU A 115 -5.20 15.94 0.20
CA GLU A 115 -4.26 15.42 1.21
C GLU A 115 -3.80 13.99 0.89
N MET A 116 -2.49 13.84 0.65
CA MET A 116 -1.85 12.59 0.29
C MET A 116 -0.42 12.54 0.84
N PRO A 117 -0.07 11.55 1.69
CA PRO A 117 -0.99 10.54 2.23
C PRO A 117 -2.06 11.17 3.14
N LEU A 118 -3.28 10.64 3.12
CA LEU A 118 -4.33 11.07 4.04
C LEU A 118 -3.96 10.64 5.47
N THR A 119 -4.10 11.55 6.44
CA THR A 119 -3.83 11.29 7.86
C THR A 119 -4.52 10.01 8.34
N ASP A 120 -5.79 9.82 8.03
CA ASP A 120 -6.57 8.62 8.41
C ASP A 120 -6.00 7.30 7.85
N ILE A 121 -5.40 7.33 6.66
CA ILE A 121 -4.74 6.17 6.06
C ILE A 121 -3.39 5.96 6.74
N LEU A 122 -2.63 7.04 6.97
CA LEU A 122 -1.35 6.99 7.65
C LEU A 122 -1.50 6.42 9.07
N ASP A 123 -2.49 6.87 9.83
CA ASP A 123 -2.78 6.39 11.18
C ASP A 123 -3.17 4.91 11.19
N ALA A 124 -4.02 4.49 10.24
CA ALA A 124 -4.39 3.08 10.11
C ALA A 124 -3.18 2.20 9.75
N LEU A 125 -2.29 2.66 8.87
CA LEU A 125 -1.06 1.95 8.56
C LEU A 125 -0.10 1.93 9.75
N GLN A 126 0.04 3.04 10.47
CA GLN A 126 0.89 3.14 11.65
C GLN A 126 0.41 2.21 12.77
N ALA A 127 -0.90 2.04 12.93
CA ALA A 127 -1.48 1.11 13.88
C ALA A 127 -1.20 -0.37 13.55
N ARG A 128 -0.91 -0.71 12.28
CA ARG A 128 -0.71 -2.09 11.80
C ARG A 128 0.77 -2.43 11.59
N ALA A 129 1.51 -1.54 10.94
CA ALA A 129 2.90 -1.73 10.56
C ALA A 129 3.89 -0.98 11.47
N GLY A 130 3.41 -0.07 12.33
CA GLY A 130 4.27 0.67 13.26
C GLY A 130 5.43 1.38 12.55
N ALA A 131 6.64 1.18 13.03
CA ALA A 131 7.85 1.77 12.45
C ALA A 131 8.23 1.19 11.06
N ARG A 132 7.47 0.23 10.53
CA ARG A 132 7.65 -0.38 9.20
C ARG A 132 6.78 0.30 8.12
N VAL A 133 6.19 1.45 8.42
CA VAL A 133 5.61 2.35 7.40
C VAL A 133 6.74 3.15 6.75
N VAL A 134 6.94 2.93 5.46
CA VAL A 134 7.98 3.58 4.65
C VAL A 134 7.33 4.56 3.68
N ARG A 135 7.64 5.85 3.84
CA ARG A 135 7.21 6.90 2.91
C ARG A 135 8.29 7.22 1.89
N ALA A 136 7.90 7.49 0.65
CA ALA A 136 8.83 7.90 -0.41
C ALA A 136 9.53 9.26 -0.14
N ASP A 137 8.99 10.07 0.77
CA ASP A 137 9.55 11.36 1.22
C ASP A 137 10.15 11.31 2.62
N ALA A 138 10.40 10.12 3.18
CA ALA A 138 11.01 9.98 4.49
C ALA A 138 12.42 10.62 4.50
N THR A 139 12.70 11.42 5.53
CA THR A 139 13.95 12.21 5.63
C THR A 139 15.21 11.37 5.61
N TRP A 140 15.15 10.14 6.13
CA TRP A 140 16.28 9.22 6.14
C TRP A 140 16.71 8.77 4.74
N LEU A 141 15.83 8.81 3.73
CA LEU A 141 16.18 8.50 2.33
C LEU A 141 17.15 9.53 1.72
N ALA A 142 17.09 10.77 2.19
CA ALA A 142 18.02 11.82 1.78
C ALA A 142 19.38 11.70 2.48
N GLY A 143 19.40 11.20 3.72
CA GLY A 143 20.61 11.05 4.54
C GLY A 143 21.29 9.68 4.47
N GLY A 144 20.59 8.63 4.02
CA GLY A 144 21.08 7.24 4.00
C GLY A 144 21.08 6.54 5.35
N ALA A 145 20.62 7.19 6.43
CA ALA A 145 20.59 6.63 7.78
C ALA A 145 19.38 5.72 7.96
N ILE A 146 19.50 4.45 7.54
CA ILE A 146 18.40 3.48 7.60
C ILE A 146 17.90 3.31 9.06
N PRO A 147 16.60 3.51 9.33
CA PRO A 147 16.01 3.31 10.66
C PRO A 147 16.23 1.89 11.18
N ALA A 148 16.49 1.73 12.48
CA ALA A 148 16.73 0.42 13.11
C ALA A 148 15.57 -0.58 12.89
N ALA A 149 14.33 -0.10 12.90
CA ALA A 149 13.13 -0.90 12.63
C ALA A 149 13.06 -1.49 11.22
N LEU A 150 13.83 -0.92 10.27
CA LEU A 150 13.97 -1.39 8.90
C LEU A 150 15.31 -2.12 8.69
N ALA A 151 16.34 -1.79 9.46
CA ALA A 151 17.70 -2.30 9.28
C ALA A 151 17.90 -3.75 9.79
N HIS A 152 17.09 -4.21 10.74
CA HIS A 152 17.21 -5.56 11.29
C HIS A 152 16.36 -6.55 10.50
N GLY A 153 17.02 -7.54 9.91
CA GLY A 153 16.47 -8.60 9.04
C GLY A 153 15.51 -9.60 9.71
N GLY A 154 14.66 -9.13 10.62
CA GLY A 154 13.62 -9.91 11.26
C GLY A 154 12.32 -9.83 10.47
N GLY A 155 11.72 -10.99 10.20
CA GLY A 155 10.45 -11.09 9.49
C GLY A 155 10.59 -10.91 7.97
N SER A 156 9.78 -10.05 7.34
CA SER A 156 9.58 -9.95 5.89
C SER A 156 10.68 -9.16 5.24
N LEU A 157 11.17 -8.11 5.91
CA LEU A 157 12.32 -7.33 5.47
C LEU A 157 13.61 -8.04 5.92
N LYS A 158 14.35 -8.61 4.97
CA LYS A 158 15.61 -9.32 5.23
C LYS A 158 16.82 -8.39 5.24
N ALA A 159 16.82 -7.38 4.38
CA ALA A 159 17.88 -6.39 4.31
C ALA A 159 17.37 -5.10 3.65
N VAL A 160 18.05 -4.00 3.95
CA VAL A 160 17.77 -2.69 3.34
C VAL A 160 19.07 -2.08 2.88
N ARG A 161 19.07 -1.57 1.66
CA ARG A 161 20.18 -0.82 1.07
C ARG A 161 19.64 0.51 0.56
N CYS A 162 20.39 1.58 0.77
CA CYS A 162 19.98 2.91 0.32
C CYS A 162 21.16 3.59 -0.37
N ARG A 163 20.91 4.08 -1.58
CA ARG A 163 21.75 5.08 -2.23
C ARG A 163 21.06 6.42 -2.08
N PRO A 164 21.56 7.32 -1.20
CA PRO A 164 20.86 8.55 -0.84
C PRO A 164 20.42 9.35 -2.08
N LYS A 165 19.19 9.85 -2.04
CA LYS A 165 18.55 10.64 -3.11
C LYS A 165 18.34 9.91 -4.44
N LEU A 166 18.64 8.61 -4.54
CA LEU A 166 18.48 7.85 -5.78
C LEU A 166 17.53 6.66 -5.61
N TRP A 167 17.85 5.74 -4.70
CA TRP A 167 17.03 4.55 -4.50
C TRP A 167 17.17 3.99 -3.09
N VAL A 168 16.15 3.25 -2.71
CA VAL A 168 16.17 2.31 -1.58
C VAL A 168 15.73 0.95 -2.11
N GLU A 169 16.38 -0.09 -1.64
CA GLU A 169 16.13 -1.47 -1.99
C GLU A 169 15.84 -2.25 -0.71
N PHE A 170 14.79 -3.08 -0.76
CA PHE A 170 14.39 -3.96 0.32
C PHE A 170 14.47 -5.40 -0.19
N ASP A 171 15.21 -6.24 0.50
CA ASP A 171 15.11 -7.68 0.32
C ASP A 171 13.89 -8.17 1.11
N ILE A 172 12.94 -8.77 0.41
CA ILE A 172 11.71 -9.31 1.00
C ILE A 172 11.73 -10.84 0.99
N GLY A 173 11.24 -11.48 2.05
CA GLY A 173 11.06 -12.94 2.12
C GLY A 173 10.97 -13.50 3.52
#